data_AF-A0ABD5WKH4-F1
#
_entry.id   AF-A0ABD5WKH4-F1
#
_cell.length_a   1.000
_cell.length_b   1.000
_cell.length_c   1.000
_cell.angle_alpha   90.00
_cell.angle_beta   90.00
_cell.angle_gamma   90.00
#
_symmetry.space_group_name_H-M   'P 1'
#
loop_
_entity.id
_entity.type
_entity.pdbx_description
1 polymer ?
#
loop_
_entity_poly.entity_id
_entity_poly.type
_entity_poly.pdbx_seq_one_letter_code
_entity_poly.pdbx_strand_id
1 'polypeptide(L)'
;MSDNIEDTTDSTANKALDATIAPAATKADKQDIVYYLERLFVGAYPPGTTLQYYDYELTHTTEGVWSVQHRDDANPIDVLNPDAFRSATELQAYLDALADYAPDDRDDWYAHRAGGDGQ
;
A
#
# COMPACT_ATOMS: atom_id res chain seq x y z
N MET A 1 -41.75 -32.32 13.47
CA MET A 1 -40.56 -31.57 13.02
C MET A 1 -40.60 -30.25 13.72
N SER A 2 -39.96 -30.18 14.89
CA SER A 2 -39.85 -28.96 15.69
C SER A 2 -38.42 -28.94 16.18
N ASP A 3 -37.56 -28.18 15.49
CA ASP A 3 -36.20 -27.95 15.92
C ASP A 3 -36.15 -26.62 16.64
N ASN A 4 -35.93 -26.70 17.95
CA ASN A 4 -35.97 -25.59 18.89
C ASN A 4 -34.55 -25.36 19.43
N ILE A 5 -33.86 -24.42 18.79
CA ILE A 5 -32.88 -23.45 19.31
C ILE A 5 -32.12 -23.92 20.56
N GLU A 6 -30.87 -24.37 20.35
CA GLU A 6 -29.89 -24.50 21.42
C GLU A 6 -29.23 -23.16 21.76
N ASP A 7 -28.87 -23.13 23.04
CA ASP A 7 -28.52 -22.02 23.90
C ASP A 7 -27.03 -21.66 23.81
N THR A 8 -26.78 -20.36 24.00
CA THR A 8 -25.56 -19.67 24.46
C THR A 8 -24.16 -20.24 24.21
N THR A 9 -23.28 -19.37 23.69
CA THR A 9 -22.06 -19.03 24.42
C THR A 9 -21.71 -17.55 24.22
N ASP A 10 -21.60 -16.87 25.36
CA ASP A 10 -21.02 -15.56 25.57
C ASP A 10 -19.47 -15.64 25.52
N SER A 11 -18.85 -14.49 25.28
CA SER A 11 -17.45 -14.13 25.58
C SER A 11 -16.34 -14.42 24.57
N THR A 12 -15.63 -13.31 24.28
CA THR A 12 -14.19 -13.17 23.97
C THR A 12 -13.81 -12.98 22.49
N ALA A 13 -13.91 -11.75 22.01
CA ALA A 13 -12.73 -10.95 21.63
C ALA A 13 -13.19 -9.65 20.98
N ASN A 14 -12.95 -8.56 21.67
CA ASN A 14 -13.05 -7.21 21.15
C ASN A 14 -12.28 -7.09 19.83
N LYS A 15 -12.93 -6.46 18.84
CA LYS A 15 -12.29 -5.70 17.77
C LYS A 15 -11.28 -6.55 16.99
N ALA A 16 -11.79 -7.50 16.19
CA ALA A 16 -11.21 -7.65 14.87
C ALA A 16 -11.27 -6.25 14.27
N LEU A 17 -10.14 -5.54 14.31
CA LEU A 17 -9.90 -4.48 13.36
C LEU A 17 -10.30 -5.12 12.04
N ASP A 18 -11.33 -4.53 11.45
CA ASP A 18 -11.56 -4.63 10.03
C ASP A 18 -10.23 -4.20 9.43
N ALA A 19 -9.32 -5.16 9.29
CA ALA A 19 -8.36 -5.19 8.24
C ALA A 19 -9.25 -5.28 7.01
N THR A 20 -9.87 -4.12 6.68
CA THR A 20 -10.36 -3.78 5.37
C THR A 20 -9.15 -4.11 4.54
N ILE A 21 -9.16 -5.32 4.01
CA ILE A 21 -8.31 -5.74 2.93
C ILE A 21 -8.50 -4.60 1.95
N ALA A 22 -7.50 -3.72 1.84
CA ALA A 22 -7.48 -2.71 0.79
C ALA A 22 -7.91 -3.48 -0.46
N PRO A 23 -9.01 -3.09 -1.11
CA PRO A 23 -9.63 -3.95 -2.10
C PRO A 23 -8.52 -4.36 -3.03
N ALA A 24 -8.31 -5.68 -3.16
CA ALA A 24 -7.30 -6.25 -4.02
C ALA A 24 -7.47 -5.51 -5.34
N ALA A 25 -6.53 -4.61 -5.64
CA ALA A 25 -6.66 -3.63 -6.69
C ALA A 25 -6.60 -4.42 -7.99
N THR A 26 -7.74 -4.99 -8.35
CA THR A 26 -7.97 -5.77 -9.54
C THR A 26 -8.05 -4.74 -10.65
N LYS A 27 -6.87 -4.21 -11.02
CA LYS A 27 -6.75 -3.16 -12.02
C LYS A 27 -7.73 -2.02 -11.73
N ALA A 28 -7.78 -1.58 -10.47
CA ALA A 28 -8.76 -0.59 -10.02
C ALA A 28 -8.57 0.71 -10.83
N ASP A 29 -9.69 1.28 -11.26
CA ASP A 29 -9.79 2.56 -11.95
C ASP A 29 -8.82 3.56 -11.30
N LYS A 30 -7.96 4.24 -12.09
CA LYS A 30 -6.91 5.13 -11.54
C LYS A 30 -7.43 6.15 -10.50
N GLN A 31 -8.74 6.43 -10.51
CA GLN A 31 -9.43 7.28 -9.54
C GLN A 31 -9.55 6.67 -8.13
N ASP A 32 -9.74 5.36 -8.01
CA ASP A 32 -9.88 4.67 -6.72
C ASP A 32 -8.53 4.63 -5.98
N ILE A 33 -7.45 4.49 -6.76
CA ILE A 33 -6.07 4.55 -6.27
C ILE A 33 -5.75 5.91 -5.65
N VAL A 34 -6.15 7.02 -6.29
CA VAL A 34 -5.93 8.37 -5.74
C VAL A 34 -6.56 8.52 -4.36
N TYR A 35 -7.80 8.03 -4.19
CA TYR A 35 -8.49 8.08 -2.91
C TYR A 35 -7.70 7.35 -1.81
N TYR A 36 -7.15 6.16 -2.10
CA TYR A 36 -6.30 5.45 -1.13
C TYR A 36 -4.99 6.17 -0.85
N LEU A 37 -4.37 6.77 -1.86
CA LEU A 37 -3.16 7.58 -1.67
C LEU A 37 -3.46 8.83 -0.84
N GLU A 38 -4.57 9.52 -1.04
CA GLU A 38 -4.99 10.65 -0.20
C GLU A 38 -5.15 10.24 1.27
N ARG A 39 -5.62 9.01 1.53
CA ARG A 39 -5.72 8.44 2.87
C ARG A 39 -4.35 8.23 3.53
N LEU A 40 -3.27 8.05 2.75
CA LEU A 40 -1.89 8.03 3.26
C LEU A 40 -1.50 9.38 3.85
N PHE A 41 -1.77 10.47 3.13
CA PHE A 41 -1.39 11.84 3.55
C PHE A 41 -2.10 12.31 4.82
N VAL A 42 -3.32 11.81 5.07
CA VAL A 42 -4.05 12.13 6.31
C VAL A 42 -3.74 11.15 7.45
N GLY A 43 -2.78 10.23 7.27
CA GLY A 43 -2.38 9.27 8.29
C GLY A 43 -3.49 8.30 8.70
N ALA A 44 -4.40 7.96 7.78
CA ALA A 44 -5.57 7.12 8.10
C ALA A 44 -5.22 5.64 8.34
N TYR A 45 -3.97 5.24 8.09
CA TYR A 45 -3.54 3.85 8.17
C TYR A 45 -2.60 3.62 9.37
N PRO A 46 -2.88 2.61 10.23
CA PRO A 46 -1.96 2.24 11.29
C PRO A 46 -0.68 1.59 10.74
N PRO A 47 0.42 1.58 11.50
CA PRO A 47 1.61 0.80 11.14
C PRO A 47 1.28 -0.69 11.00
N GLY A 48 1.91 -1.35 10.04
CA GLY A 48 1.61 -2.73 9.63
C GLY A 48 0.51 -2.85 8.58
N THR A 49 -0.07 -1.73 8.12
CA THR A 49 -1.01 -1.76 6.99
C THR A 49 -0.24 -1.96 5.69
N THR A 50 -0.69 -2.90 4.86
CA THR A 50 -0.17 -3.11 3.51
C THR A 50 -1.22 -2.72 2.46
N LEU A 51 -0.82 -1.89 1.49
CA LEU A 51 -1.63 -1.51 0.34
C LEU A 51 -1.02 -2.12 -0.92
N GLN A 52 -1.87 -2.58 -1.84
CA GLN A 52 -1.43 -3.14 -3.12
C GLN A 52 -1.56 -2.09 -4.21
N TYR A 53 -0.48 -1.87 -4.95
CA TYR A 53 -0.41 -0.95 -6.08
C TYR A 53 0.20 -1.71 -7.27
N TYR A 54 -0.64 -2.19 -8.19
CA TYR A 54 -0.22 -3.10 -9.27
C TYR A 54 0.54 -4.31 -8.72
N ASP A 55 1.79 -4.52 -9.13
CA ASP A 55 2.68 -5.60 -8.69
C ASP A 55 3.49 -5.26 -7.43
N TYR A 56 3.24 -4.08 -6.84
CA TYR A 56 3.91 -3.60 -5.63
C TYR A 56 3.03 -3.66 -4.40
N GLU A 57 3.68 -3.85 -3.26
CA GLU A 57 3.10 -3.74 -1.93
C GLU A 57 3.76 -2.58 -1.19
N LEU A 58 2.91 -1.68 -0.67
CA LEU A 58 3.29 -0.58 0.18
C LEU A 58 2.94 -0.92 1.62
N THR A 59 3.95 -1.13 2.47
CA THR A 59 3.76 -1.47 3.88
C THR A 59 4.13 -0.31 4.78
N HIS A 60 3.18 0.15 5.59
CA HIS A 60 3.41 1.20 6.59
C HIS A 60 4.28 0.67 7.73
N THR A 61 5.44 1.28 7.93
CA THR A 61 6.37 0.90 8.99
C THR A 61 6.02 1.60 10.30
N THR A 62 6.57 1.11 11.40
CA THR A 62 6.46 1.75 12.72
C THR A 62 7.16 3.11 12.80
N GLU A 63 8.00 3.44 11.81
CA GLU A 63 8.71 4.72 11.72
C GLU A 63 7.90 5.80 11.00
N GLY A 64 6.68 5.48 10.55
CA GLY A 64 5.80 6.43 9.85
C GLY A 64 6.10 6.58 8.35
N VAL A 65 6.89 5.67 7.79
CA VAL A 65 7.22 5.62 6.35
C VAL A 65 6.61 4.38 5.70
N TRP A 66 6.59 4.34 4.38
CA TRP A 66 5.98 3.27 3.59
C TRP A 66 7.05 2.54 2.80
N SER A 67 7.28 1.27 3.14
CA SER A 67 8.19 0.40 2.40
C SER A 67 7.51 -0.08 1.13
N VAL A 68 8.16 0.09 -0.02
CA VAL A 68 7.69 -0.37 -1.34
C VAL A 68 8.53 -1.58 -1.74
N GLN A 69 7.86 -2.68 -2.06
CA GLN A 69 8.50 -3.91 -2.53
C GLN A 69 7.64 -4.56 -3.61
N HIS A 70 8.24 -5.41 -4.45
CA HIS A 70 7.45 -6.31 -5.31
C HIS A 70 6.68 -7.28 -4.43
N ARG A 71 5.49 -7.70 -4.87
CA ARG A 71 4.69 -8.70 -4.14
C ARG A 71 5.42 -10.04 -3.98
N ASP A 72 6.18 -10.42 -4.99
CA ASP A 72 6.88 -11.69 -5.06
C ASP A 72 8.32 -11.61 -4.48
N ASP A 73 8.75 -10.42 -4.04
CA ASP A 73 10.08 -10.19 -3.51
C ASP A 73 10.06 -9.53 -2.13
N ALA A 74 10.95 -10.00 -1.24
CA ALA A 74 11.03 -9.49 0.12
C ALA A 74 11.95 -8.26 0.26
N ASN A 75 12.65 -7.87 -0.81
CA ASN A 75 13.58 -6.75 -0.78
C ASN A 75 12.84 -5.45 -1.09
N PRO A 76 12.94 -4.43 -0.22
CA PRO A 76 12.35 -3.14 -0.51
C PRO A 76 13.10 -2.44 -1.65
N ILE A 77 12.34 -2.05 -2.67
CA ILE A 77 12.80 -1.23 -3.79
C ILE A 77 13.00 0.20 -3.31
N ASP A 78 12.10 0.68 -2.44
CA ASP A 78 12.23 2.02 -1.88
C ASP A 78 11.45 2.21 -0.57
N VAL A 79 11.73 3.32 0.10
CA VAL A 79 11.00 3.76 1.31
C VAL A 79 10.44 5.15 1.07
N LEU A 80 9.12 5.26 1.09
CA LEU A 80 8.37 6.48 0.82
C LEU A 80 7.98 7.17 2.11
N ASN A 81 8.33 8.44 2.22
CA ASN A 81 7.72 9.31 3.21
C ASN A 81 6.61 10.12 2.51
N PRO A 82 5.32 9.93 2.83
CA PRO A 82 4.24 10.70 2.21
C PRO A 82 4.42 12.21 2.39
N ASP A 83 5.02 12.67 3.50
CA ASP A 83 5.35 14.09 3.72
C ASP A 83 6.42 14.64 2.77
N ALA A 84 7.19 13.77 2.09
CA ALA A 84 8.15 14.19 1.07
C ALA A 84 7.49 14.55 -0.27
N PHE A 85 6.22 14.20 -0.45
CA PHE A 85 5.44 14.47 -1.66
C PHE A 85 4.52 15.67 -1.44
N ARG A 86 4.28 16.45 -2.49
CA ARG A 86 3.36 17.61 -2.42
C ARG A 86 1.89 17.22 -2.42
N SER A 87 1.55 16.07 -3.00
CA SER A 87 0.16 15.62 -3.17
C SER A 87 0.08 14.12 -3.48
N ALA A 88 -1.11 13.55 -3.29
CA ALA A 88 -1.42 12.17 -3.66
C ALA A 88 -1.19 11.88 -5.15
N THR A 89 -1.42 12.86 -6.02
CA THR A 89 -1.13 12.74 -7.46
C THR A 89 0.37 12.66 -7.75
N GLU A 90 1.21 13.37 -7.00
CA GLU A 90 2.66 13.29 -7.15
C GLU A 90 3.19 11.92 -6.68
N LEU A 91 2.67 11.42 -5.56
CA LEU A 91 2.93 10.06 -5.09
C LEU A 91 2.44 9.01 -6.10
N GLN A 92 1.26 9.21 -6.70
CA GLN A 92 0.75 8.32 -7.74
C GLN A 92 1.68 8.30 -8.96
N ALA A 93 2.11 9.47 -9.44
CA ALA A 93 3.02 9.58 -10.58
C ALA A 93 4.35 8.87 -10.30
N TYR A 94 4.84 8.96 -9.06
CA TYR A 94 6.02 8.21 -8.62
C TYR A 94 5.82 6.69 -8.71
N LEU A 95 4.70 6.19 -8.18
CA LEU A 95 4.37 4.77 -8.19
C LEU A 95 4.06 4.26 -9.61
N ASP A 96 3.43 5.08 -10.46
CA ASP A 96 3.17 4.78 -11.89
C ASP A 96 4.50 4.67 -12.65
N ALA A 97 5.47 5.56 -12.41
CA ALA A 97 6.80 5.47 -13.00
C ALA A 97 7.58 4.23 -12.52
N LEU A 98 7.45 3.88 -11.24
CA LEU A 98 8.07 2.68 -10.67
C LEU A 98 7.46 1.42 -11.33
N ALA A 99 6.14 1.40 -11.56
CA ALA A 99 5.46 0.29 -12.23
C ALA A 99 5.68 0.23 -13.75
N ASP A 100 5.90 1.36 -14.41
CA ASP A 100 6.22 1.41 -15.84
C ASP A 100 7.65 0.91 -16.12
N TYR A 101 8.62 1.33 -15.29
CA TYR A 101 10.00 0.89 -15.42
C TYR A 101 10.22 -0.54 -14.92
N ALA A 102 9.52 -0.92 -13.84
CA ALA A 102 9.63 -2.20 -13.16
C ALA A 102 11.07 -2.57 -12.74
N PRO A 103 11.69 -1.79 -11.83
CA PRO A 103 13.06 -2.04 -11.41
C PRO A 103 13.19 -3.38 -10.68
N ASP A 104 14.30 -4.10 -10.89
CA ASP A 104 14.58 -5.37 -10.21
C ASP A 104 14.89 -5.13 -8.73
N ASP A 105 15.61 -4.05 -8.46
CA ASP A 105 16.04 -3.67 -7.12
C ASP A 105 16.16 -2.15 -6.95
N ARG A 106 16.49 -1.76 -5.72
CA ARG A 106 16.65 -0.36 -5.36
C ARG A 106 17.73 0.35 -6.19
N ASP A 107 18.88 -0.28 -6.42
CA ASP A 107 20.00 0.40 -7.09
C ASP A 107 19.64 0.72 -8.54
N ASP A 108 19.00 -0.23 -9.23
CA ASP A 108 18.45 -0.05 -10.57
C ASP A 108 17.42 1.10 -10.64
N TRP A 109 16.50 1.17 -9.68
CA TRP A 109 15.53 2.25 -9.60
C TRP A 109 16.19 3.64 -9.46
N TYR A 110 17.16 3.78 -8.55
CA TYR A 110 17.85 5.05 -8.33
C TYR A 110 18.78 5.40 -9.49
N ALA A 111 19.40 4.42 -10.16
CA ALA A 111 20.20 4.63 -11.36
C ALA A 111 19.35 5.16 -12.52
N HIS A 112 18.16 4.60 -12.74
CA HIS A 112 17.19 5.09 -13.73
C HIS A 112 16.78 6.54 -13.45
N ARG A 113 16.41 6.84 -12.19
CA ARG A 113 16.02 8.19 -11.77
C ARG A 113 17.13 9.23 -11.90
N ALA A 114 18.37 8.86 -11.57
CA ALA A 114 19.53 9.74 -11.68
C ALA A 114 19.98 9.95 -13.13
N GLY A 115 19.74 8.97 -14.02
CA GLY A 115 20.04 9.05 -15.44
C GLY A 115 19.01 9.82 -16.28
N GLY A 116 17.82 10.10 -15.73
CA GLY A 116 16.72 10.77 -16.44
C GLY A 116 16.83 12.30 -16.56
N ASP A 117 17.66 12.97 -15.76
CA ASP A 117 17.89 14.43 -15.80
C ASP A 117 19.04 14.83 -16.75
N GLY A 118 19.21 14.10 -17.86
CA GLY A 118 20.35 14.24 -18.76
C GLY A 118 20.06 13.89 -20.21
N GLN A 119 18.99 14.41 -20.81
CA GLN A 119 18.89 14.67 -22.26
C GLN A 119 17.70 15.54 -22.65
#